data_AF-A0A7X9RYN4-F1
#
_entry.id   AF-A0A7X9RYN4-F1
#
_cell.length_a   1.000
_cell.length_b   1.000
_cell.length_c   1.000
_cell.angle_alpha   90.00
_cell.angle_beta   90.00
_cell.angle_gamma   90.00
#
_symmetry.space_group_name_H-M   'P 1'
#
loop_
_entity.id
_entity.type
_entity.pdbx_description
1 polymer ?
#
loop_
_entity_poly.entity_id
_entity_poly.type
_entity_poly.pdbx_seq_one_letter_code
_entity_poly.pdbx_strand_id
1 'polypeptide(L)'
;MIKSTTITLSNDTLGTISKEDIIYAEVSEPGAMGNDGGIIIYLIENNQLIRYVTSFFSNEELYISARKLFDKSTDKINFPEVDVNQNYFNYYYGGVGNHAFVNNNSSLQIGEEFFVYIKEHKEYQINCSVRGVFNCVSNAMKNPKNKAD
;
A
#
# COMPACT_ATOMS: atom_id res chain seq x y z
N MET A 1 -9.60 12.39 -14.26
CA MET A 1 -8.96 11.64 -13.17
C MET A 1 -10.01 10.94 -12.34
N ILE A 2 -9.89 9.63 -12.19
CA ILE A 2 -10.83 8.76 -11.48
C ILE A 2 -10.45 8.74 -10.00
N LYS A 3 -11.40 9.01 -9.11
CA LYS A 3 -11.21 8.96 -7.66
C LYS A 3 -11.55 7.57 -7.12
N SER A 4 -11.01 7.24 -5.96
CA SER A 4 -11.29 5.97 -5.32
C SER A 4 -12.65 5.94 -4.63
N THR A 5 -13.27 4.77 -4.60
CA THR A 5 -14.33 4.45 -3.63
C THR A 5 -13.68 3.81 -2.42
N THR A 6 -13.96 4.34 -1.23
CA THR A 6 -13.43 3.78 0.03
C THR A 6 -14.35 2.68 0.55
N ILE A 7 -13.77 1.53 0.90
CA ILE A 7 -14.49 0.37 1.43
C ILE A 7 -13.77 -0.11 2.68
N THR A 8 -14.51 -0.42 3.75
CA THR A 8 -13.93 -1.07 4.92
C THR A 8 -13.53 -2.49 4.54
N LEU A 9 -12.26 -2.83 4.77
CA LEU A 9 -11.74 -4.16 4.50
C LEU A 9 -12.48 -5.18 5.38
N SER A 10 -12.72 -6.37 4.83
CA SER A 10 -13.28 -7.53 5.53
C SER A 10 -12.35 -8.73 5.36
N ASN A 11 -12.57 -9.80 6.13
CA ASN A 11 -11.82 -11.05 5.96
C ASN A 11 -12.05 -11.67 4.58
N ASP A 12 -13.29 -11.65 4.08
CA ASP A 12 -13.62 -12.20 2.77
C ASP A 12 -12.87 -11.46 1.66
N THR A 13 -12.86 -10.12 1.71
CA THR A 13 -12.13 -9.30 0.76
C THR A 13 -10.62 -9.47 0.89
N LEU A 14 -10.08 -9.54 2.12
CA LEU A 14 -8.67 -9.79 2.32
C LEU A 14 -8.23 -11.14 1.71
N GLY A 15 -9.07 -12.16 1.82
CA GLY A 15 -8.82 -13.48 1.24
C GLY A 15 -8.81 -13.51 -0.29
N THR A 16 -9.31 -12.47 -0.96
CA THR A 16 -9.33 -12.37 -2.43
C THR A 16 -8.28 -11.41 -2.99
N ILE A 17 -7.63 -10.59 -2.17
CA ILE A 17 -6.63 -9.62 -2.64
C ILE A 17 -5.32 -10.35 -2.98
N SER A 18 -4.91 -10.26 -4.25
CA SER A 18 -3.58 -10.70 -4.70
C SER A 18 -2.55 -9.58 -4.52
N LYS A 19 -1.31 -9.92 -4.13
CA LYS A 19 -0.22 -8.93 -3.97
C LYS A 19 0.08 -8.22 -5.29
N GLU A 20 -0.02 -8.94 -6.40
CA GLU A 20 0.19 -8.51 -7.78
C GLU A 20 -0.74 -7.38 -8.19
N ASP A 21 -1.98 -7.39 -7.69
CA ASP A 21 -3.03 -6.45 -8.07
C ASP A 21 -3.01 -5.16 -7.23
N ILE A 22 -2.34 -5.20 -6.08
CA ILE A 22 -2.15 -4.01 -5.24
C ILE A 22 -1.29 -3.01 -6.00
N ILE A 23 -1.73 -1.76 -6.07
CA ILE A 23 -0.99 -0.66 -6.73
C ILE A 23 -0.13 0.07 -5.70
N TYR A 24 -0.78 0.41 -4.57
CA TYR A 24 -0.21 1.20 -3.49
C TYR A 24 -0.86 0.80 -2.18
N ALA A 25 -0.07 0.75 -1.11
CA ALA A 25 -0.58 0.52 0.23
C ALA A 25 0.17 1.35 1.27
N GLU A 26 -0.50 1.59 2.39
CA GLU A 26 0.10 2.19 3.58
C GLU A 26 -0.21 1.36 4.81
N VAL A 27 0.77 1.26 5.70
CA VAL A 27 0.62 0.70 7.04
C VAL A 27 1.08 1.75 8.04
N SER A 28 0.18 2.18 8.90
CA SER A 28 0.49 2.99 10.08
C SER A 28 0.51 2.09 11.30
N GLU A 29 1.57 2.18 12.10
CA GLU A 29 1.70 1.45 13.35
C GLU A 29 0.80 2.05 14.44
N PRO A 30 0.07 1.22 15.21
CA PRO A 30 -0.74 1.71 16.31
C PRO A 30 0.14 2.38 17.38
N GLY A 31 -0.34 3.49 17.93
CA GLY A 31 0.35 4.27 18.96
C GLY A 31 1.41 5.24 18.43
N ALA A 32 1.80 5.17 17.16
CA ALA A 32 2.72 6.14 16.56
C ALA A 32 2.09 7.54 16.58
N MET A 33 2.64 8.45 17.39
CA MET A 33 2.09 9.79 17.63
C MET A 33 0.62 9.79 18.09
N GLY A 34 0.16 8.71 18.74
CA GLY A 34 -1.23 8.53 19.15
C GLY A 34 -2.19 8.17 18.00
N ASN A 35 -1.67 7.68 16.87
CA ASN A 35 -2.48 7.16 15.77
C ASN A 35 -3.09 5.80 16.12
N ASP A 36 -4.31 5.55 15.67
CA ASP A 36 -5.03 4.29 15.83
C ASP A 36 -4.37 3.11 15.08
N GLY A 37 -3.42 3.38 14.19
CA GLY A 37 -2.81 2.35 13.35
C GLY A 37 -3.79 1.92 12.27
N GLY A 38 -3.39 2.06 11.02
CA GLY A 38 -4.28 1.92 9.86
C GLY A 38 -3.62 1.18 8.73
N ILE A 39 -4.42 0.49 7.93
CA ILE A 39 -3.97 -0.06 6.65
C ILE A 39 -4.84 0.54 5.56
N ILE A 40 -4.19 1.02 4.51
CA ILE A 40 -4.82 1.47 3.27
C ILE A 40 -4.29 0.60 2.14
N ILE A 41 -5.16 0.06 1.29
CA ILE A 41 -4.77 -0.71 0.10
C ILE A 41 -5.53 -0.17 -1.10
N TYR A 42 -4.82 0.16 -2.18
CA TYR A 42 -5.40 0.55 -3.46
C TYR A 42 -5.21 -0.51 -4.52
N LEU A 43 -6.28 -0.84 -5.24
CA LEU A 43 -6.26 -1.72 -6.42
C LEU A 43 -7.42 -1.35 -7.37
N ILE A 44 -7.38 -1.86 -8.61
CA ILE A 44 -8.48 -1.67 -9.57
C ILE A 44 -9.38 -2.91 -9.58
N GLU A 45 -10.68 -2.71 -9.32
CA GLU A 45 -11.71 -3.72 -9.51
C GLU A 45 -12.75 -3.19 -10.49
N ASN A 46 -13.14 -3.97 -11.51
CA ASN A 46 -14.18 -3.58 -12.46
C ASN A 46 -13.99 -2.16 -13.05
N ASN A 47 -12.75 -1.80 -13.39
CA ASN A 47 -12.36 -0.46 -13.87
C ASN A 47 -12.60 0.70 -12.88
N GLN A 48 -12.77 0.40 -11.59
CA GLN A 48 -12.89 1.37 -10.51
C GLN A 48 -11.68 1.27 -9.60
N LEU A 49 -11.20 2.41 -9.12
CA LEU A 49 -10.17 2.43 -8.09
C LEU A 49 -10.84 2.18 -6.74
N ILE A 50 -10.45 1.11 -6.06
CA ILE A 50 -10.93 0.78 -4.73
C ILE A 50 -9.85 1.13 -3.72
N ARG A 51 -10.26 1.76 -2.61
CA ARG A 51 -9.42 2.05 -1.45
C ARG A 51 -9.96 1.26 -0.27
N TYR A 52 -9.34 0.13 0.03
CA TYR A 52 -9.65 -0.64 1.23
C TYR A 52 -9.00 -0.01 2.45
N VAL A 53 -9.74 0.03 3.55
CA VAL A 53 -9.24 0.56 4.83
C VAL A 53 -9.60 -0.35 6.00
N THR A 54 -8.66 -0.51 6.93
CA THR A 54 -8.91 -1.09 8.26
C THR A 54 -8.03 -0.38 9.30
N SER A 55 -8.35 -0.52 10.57
CA SER A 55 -7.52 -0.02 11.67
C SER A 55 -7.36 -1.06 12.77
N PHE A 56 -6.29 -0.95 13.54
CA PHE A 56 -6.03 -1.84 14.67
C PHE A 56 -7.18 -1.77 15.70
N PHE A 57 -7.71 -0.57 15.98
CA PHE A 57 -8.81 -0.38 16.94
C PHE A 57 -10.18 -0.87 16.43
N SER A 58 -10.43 -0.86 15.12
CA SER A 58 -11.71 -1.33 14.60
C SER A 58 -11.76 -2.86 14.49
N ASN A 59 -10.66 -3.48 14.09
CA ASN A 59 -10.53 -4.93 13.97
C ASN A 59 -9.05 -5.34 14.00
N GLU A 60 -8.54 -5.62 15.19
CA GLU A 60 -7.13 -5.99 15.44
C GLU A 60 -6.70 -7.21 14.62
N GLU A 61 -7.50 -8.28 14.63
CA GLU A 61 -7.17 -9.53 13.92
C GLU A 61 -7.06 -9.31 12.41
N LEU A 62 -7.99 -8.53 11.83
CA LEU A 62 -7.96 -8.18 10.42
C LEU A 62 -6.77 -7.28 10.09
N TYR A 63 -6.47 -6.29 10.95
CA TYR A 63 -5.29 -5.44 10.79
C TYR A 63 -4.00 -6.27 10.76
N ILE A 64 -3.83 -7.17 11.74
CA ILE A 64 -2.66 -8.06 11.82
C ILE A 64 -2.57 -8.94 10.58
N SER A 65 -3.70 -9.49 10.12
CA SER A 65 -3.75 -10.36 8.95
C SER A 65 -3.44 -9.60 7.66
N ALA A 66 -3.96 -8.40 7.49
CA ALA A 66 -3.69 -7.54 6.34
C ALA A 66 -2.24 -7.05 6.32
N ARG A 67 -1.64 -6.75 7.49
CA ARG A 67 -0.22 -6.34 7.61
C ARG A 67 0.72 -7.40 7.03
N LYS A 68 0.41 -8.68 7.22
CA LYS A 68 1.23 -9.81 6.72
C LYS A 68 1.40 -9.82 5.20
N LEU A 69 0.52 -9.16 4.43
CA LEU A 69 0.70 -9.01 2.97
C LEU A 69 2.00 -8.27 2.62
N PHE A 70 2.48 -7.41 3.52
CA PHE A 70 3.62 -6.53 3.30
C PHE A 70 4.87 -6.94 4.10
N ASP A 71 4.80 -8.01 4.90
CA ASP A 71 5.92 -8.51 5.68
C ASP A 71 6.94 -9.25 4.78
N LYS A 72 8.20 -8.81 4.82
CA LYS A 72 9.35 -9.44 4.12
C LYS A 72 9.58 -10.92 4.50
N SER A 73 8.95 -11.43 5.57
CA SER A 73 9.12 -12.81 6.07
C SER A 73 8.23 -13.83 5.38
N THR A 74 7.13 -13.40 4.75
CA THR A 74 6.19 -14.32 4.08
C THR A 74 6.73 -14.90 2.78
N ASP A 75 7.73 -14.26 2.17
CA ASP A 75 8.37 -14.72 0.92
C ASP A 75 9.45 -15.81 1.17
N LYS A 76 9.68 -16.23 2.42
CA LYS A 76 10.69 -17.23 2.82
C LYS A 76 10.15 -18.66 3.02
N ILE A 77 8.88 -18.94 2.71
CA ILE A 77 8.36 -20.31 2.77
C ILE A 77 8.76 -21.03 1.48
N ASN A 78 9.91 -21.71 1.57
CA ASN A 78 10.49 -22.57 0.53
C ASN A 78 9.52 -23.72 0.15
N PHE A 79 8.90 -23.62 -1.02
CA PHE A 79 8.50 -24.79 -1.80
C PHE A 79 9.54 -24.96 -2.92
N PRO A 80 10.14 -26.15 -3.10
CA PRO A 80 11.28 -26.34 -4.01
C PRO A 80 10.97 -26.24 -5.52
N GLU A 81 9.77 -25.77 -5.91
CA GLU A 81 9.35 -25.69 -7.32
C GLU A 81 8.71 -24.35 -7.73
N VAL A 82 8.70 -23.31 -6.87
CA VAL A 82 8.14 -22.00 -7.23
C VAL A 82 9.12 -20.89 -6.83
N ASP A 83 9.44 -20.04 -7.80
CA ASP A 83 10.48 -19.00 -7.76
C ASP A 83 10.49 -18.19 -6.44
N VAL A 84 11.50 -18.47 -5.61
CA VAL A 84 11.64 -17.96 -4.25
C VAL A 84 12.32 -16.59 -4.31
N ASN A 85 11.66 -15.56 -3.78
CA ASN A 85 12.01 -14.12 -3.72
C ASN A 85 11.34 -13.19 -4.75
N GLN A 86 10.04 -13.34 -5.03
CA GLN A 86 9.30 -12.24 -5.66
C GLN A 86 9.03 -11.13 -4.64
N ASN A 87 9.92 -10.14 -4.60
CA ASN A 87 9.60 -8.88 -3.94
C ASN A 87 8.55 -8.15 -4.78
N TYR A 88 7.30 -8.10 -4.30
CA TYR A 88 6.20 -7.41 -5.00
C TYR A 88 6.23 -5.89 -4.83
N PHE A 89 6.88 -5.39 -3.77
CA PHE A 89 6.74 -3.99 -3.37
C PHE A 89 8.08 -3.28 -3.20
N ASN A 90 8.15 -2.04 -3.69
CA ASN A 90 9.10 -1.05 -3.24
C ASN A 90 8.61 -0.47 -1.91
N TYR A 91 9.43 -0.59 -0.87
CA TYR A 91 9.18 0.04 0.42
C TYR A 91 9.62 1.50 0.43
N TYR A 92 8.83 2.35 1.08
CA TYR A 92 9.12 3.75 1.35
C TYR A 92 8.77 4.08 2.80
N TYR A 93 9.69 4.73 3.49
CA TYR A 93 9.41 5.33 4.80
C TYR A 93 8.43 6.50 4.64
N GLY A 94 7.29 6.44 5.34
CA GLY A 94 6.22 7.44 5.28
C GLY A 94 6.25 8.48 6.41
N GLY A 95 7.30 8.49 7.24
CA GLY A 95 7.33 9.26 8.48
C GLY A 95 7.06 8.40 9.72
N VAL A 96 7.03 9.01 10.90
CA VAL A 96 7.03 8.29 12.19
C VAL A 96 5.91 7.25 12.25
N GLY A 97 6.28 5.97 12.26
CA GLY A 97 5.36 4.81 12.28
C GLY A 97 4.51 4.63 11.03
N ASN A 98 4.83 5.28 9.90
CA ASN A 98 4.12 5.11 8.64
C ASN A 98 5.02 4.45 7.60
N HIS A 99 4.47 3.47 6.91
CA HIS A 99 5.13 2.67 5.91
C HIS A 99 4.29 2.70 4.64
N ALA A 100 4.92 2.97 3.49
CA ALA A 100 4.26 2.96 2.20
C ALA A 100 4.88 1.90 1.29
N PHE A 101 4.03 1.23 0.53
CA PHE A 101 4.40 0.14 -0.36
C PHE A 101 3.85 0.46 -1.75
N VAL A 102 4.72 0.48 -2.75
CA VAL A 102 4.34 0.68 -4.16
C VAL A 102 4.67 -0.59 -4.90
N ASN A 103 3.70 -1.17 -5.59
CA ASN A 103 3.95 -2.41 -6.32
C ASN A 103 4.95 -2.20 -7.46
N ASN A 104 5.87 -3.15 -7.62
CA ASN A 104 6.96 -3.07 -8.60
C ASN A 104 6.46 -3.08 -10.05
N ASN A 105 5.27 -3.63 -10.30
CA ASN A 105 4.60 -3.61 -11.59
C ASN A 105 3.73 -2.36 -11.80
N SER A 106 3.65 -1.47 -10.81
CA SER A 106 2.91 -0.22 -10.88
C SER A 106 3.84 0.98 -11.03
N SER A 107 3.57 1.82 -12.03
CA SER A 107 4.25 3.11 -12.18
C SER A 107 3.36 4.23 -11.68
N LEU A 108 3.81 4.93 -10.63
CA LEU A 108 3.14 6.10 -10.08
C LEU A 108 3.85 7.38 -10.55
N GLN A 109 3.09 8.32 -11.07
CA GLN A 109 3.55 9.68 -11.32
C GLN A 109 3.26 10.56 -10.10
N ILE A 110 4.15 11.52 -9.82
CA ILE A 110 4.02 12.44 -8.70
C ILE A 110 3.19 13.65 -9.17
N GLY A 111 1.96 13.79 -8.65
CA GLY A 111 1.14 14.99 -8.80
C GLY A 111 1.48 16.06 -7.77
N GLU A 112 0.61 17.06 -7.59
CA GLU A 112 0.85 18.14 -6.61
C GLU A 112 0.74 17.66 -5.15
N GLU A 113 -0.31 16.91 -4.81
CA GLU A 113 -0.56 16.41 -3.43
C GLU A 113 -1.04 14.94 -3.41
N PHE A 114 -0.89 14.22 -4.52
CA PHE A 114 -1.31 12.83 -4.70
C PHE A 114 -0.44 12.12 -5.75
N PHE A 115 -0.50 10.79 -5.79
CA PHE A 115 0.09 10.02 -6.88
C PHE A 115 -0.95 9.76 -7.97
N VAL A 116 -0.49 9.72 -9.23
CA VAL A 116 -1.29 9.37 -10.40
C VAL A 116 -0.86 8.00 -10.89
N TYR A 117 -1.79 7.05 -10.89
CA TYR A 117 -1.62 5.75 -11.53
C TYR A 117 -2.30 5.79 -12.91
N ILE A 118 -1.60 5.29 -13.94
CA ILE A 118 -2.12 5.27 -15.31
C ILE A 118 -2.28 3.81 -15.76
N LYS A 119 -3.48 3.43 -16.15
CA LYS A 119 -3.79 2.11 -16.74
C LYS A 119 -4.79 2.29 -17.87
N GLU A 120 -4.48 1.74 -19.06
CA GLU A 120 -5.37 1.78 -20.24
C GLU A 120 -5.88 3.18 -20.58
N HIS A 121 -4.97 4.18 -20.61
CA HIS A 121 -5.29 5.59 -20.86
C HIS A 121 -6.21 6.26 -19.83
N LYS A 122 -6.46 5.62 -18.68
CA LYS A 122 -7.18 6.20 -17.56
C LYS A 122 -6.21 6.60 -16.46
N GLU A 123 -6.43 7.78 -15.90
CA GLU A 123 -5.68 8.31 -14.77
C GLU A 123 -6.47 8.14 -13.48
N TYR A 124 -5.86 7.51 -12.49
CA TYR A 124 -6.43 7.22 -11.19
C TYR A 124 -5.67 7.98 -10.10
N GLN A 125 -6.42 8.64 -9.21
CA GLN A 125 -5.87 9.43 -8.12
C GLN A 125 -5.65 8.56 -6.87
N ILE A 126 -4.39 8.41 -6.46
CA ILE A 126 -4.00 7.68 -5.24
C ILE A 126 -3.61 8.71 -4.16
N ASN A 127 -4.45 8.81 -3.12
CA ASN A 127 -4.20 9.71 -2.00
C ASN A 127 -3.47 8.98 -0.87
N CYS A 128 -2.47 9.62 -0.28
CA CYS A 128 -1.85 9.13 0.94
C CYS A 128 -2.76 9.36 2.17
N SER A 129 -2.53 8.64 3.28
CA SER A 129 -3.29 8.86 4.52
C SER A 129 -3.19 10.30 5.03
N VAL A 130 -1.99 10.87 4.96
CA VAL A 130 -1.69 12.24 5.37
C VAL A 130 -0.62 12.86 4.46
N ARG A 131 -0.58 14.19 4.40
CA ARG A 131 0.38 14.93 3.56
C ARG A 131 1.85 14.61 3.88
N GLY A 132 2.16 14.30 5.14
CA GLY A 132 3.50 13.89 5.55
C GLY A 132 4.00 12.66 4.80
N VAL A 133 3.14 11.64 4.68
CA VAL A 133 3.46 10.41 3.94
C VAL A 133 3.73 10.71 2.47
N PHE A 134 2.84 11.48 1.83
CA PHE A 134 3.02 11.89 0.43
C PHE A 134 4.37 12.59 0.20
N ASN A 135 4.73 13.53 1.08
CA ASN A 135 5.99 14.26 0.99
C ASN A 135 7.21 13.34 1.11
N CYS A 136 7.20 12.43 2.09
CA CYS A 136 8.28 11.47 2.32
C CYS A 136 8.45 10.54 1.11
N VAL A 137 7.36 9.91 0.65
CA VAL A 137 7.37 8.96 -0.46
C VAL A 137 7.77 9.65 -1.77
N SER A 138 7.19 10.81 -2.07
CA SER A 138 7.52 11.60 -3.27
C SER A 138 8.99 12.01 -3.30
N ASN A 139 9.54 12.43 -2.15
CA ASN A 139 10.96 12.77 -2.06
C ASN A 139 11.87 11.56 -2.30
N ALA A 140 11.52 10.40 -1.73
CA ALA A 140 12.29 9.16 -1.93
C ALA A 140 12.21 8.63 -3.37
N MET A 141 11.06 8.79 -4.04
CA MET A 141 10.92 8.47 -5.47
C MET A 141 11.78 9.38 -6.36
N LYS A 142 11.82 10.69 -6.06
CA LYS A 142 12.67 11.66 -6.79
C LYS A 142 14.15 11.45 -6.52
N ASN A 143 14.49 10.95 -5.33
CA ASN A 143 15.87 10.77 -4.86
C ASN A 143 16.10 9.32 -4.39
N PRO A 144 16.29 8.35 -5.30
CA PRO A 144 16.36 6.92 -4.96
C PRO A 144 17.48 6.54 -3.99
N LYS A 145 18.52 7.38 -3.86
CA LYS A 145 19.60 7.23 -2.86
C LYS A 145 19.13 7.37 -1.41
N ASN A 146 17.92 7.88 -1.19
CA ASN A 146 17.31 8.07 0.12
C ASN A 146 16.23 7.01 0.43
N LYS A 147 16.16 5.91 -0.35
CA LYS A 147 15.31 4.77 0.02
C LYS A 147 15.84 4.18 1.33
N ALA A 148 14.96 3.99 2.31
CA ALA A 148 15.30 3.28 3.54
C ALA A 148 15.44 1.79 3.22
N ASP A 149 16.57 1.18 3.59
CA ASP A 149 16.90 -0.23 3.37
C ASP A 149 15.94 -1.20 4.13
#